data_AF-A0A3E1EMB2-F1
#
_entry.id   AF-A0A3E1EMB2-F1
#
_cell.length_a   1.000
_cell.length_b   1.000
_cell.length_c   1.000
_cell.angle_alpha   90.00
_cell.angle_beta   90.00
_cell.angle_gamma   90.00
#
_symmetry.space_group_name_H-M   'P 1'
#
loop_
_entity.id
_entity.type
_entity.pdbx_description
1 polymer ?
#
loop_
_entity_poly.entity_id
_entity_poly.type
_entity_poly.pdbx_seq_one_letter_code
_entity_poly.pdbx_strand_id
1 'polypeptide(L)'
;MFQVIFNEISAAEMSQLDTLLQLDLLSEFKVSPDDLQKPDGERFGLISRSGKKLHRFRAKGYRIYFEVVDSGVRIHRVLHKNSLSDFLFRNGSKIAGPEDEILSKSKNFWKLIEEGQRARPV
;
A
#
# COMPACT_ATOMS: atom_id res chain seq x y z
N MET A 1 -10.97 15.15 1.20
CA MET A 1 -10.89 13.78 0.66
C MET A 1 -10.11 13.85 -0.64
N PHE A 2 -9.10 13.00 -0.81
CA PHE A 2 -8.32 12.96 -2.05
C PHE A 2 -9.04 12.14 -3.13
N GLN A 3 -8.81 12.50 -4.41
CA GLN A 3 -9.14 11.63 -5.52
C GLN A 3 -8.24 10.38 -5.46
N VAL A 4 -8.83 9.20 -5.61
CA VAL A 4 -8.07 7.94 -5.67
C VAL A 4 -7.77 7.63 -7.13
N ILE A 5 -6.50 7.37 -7.42
CA ILE A 5 -6.00 7.06 -8.76
C ILE A 5 -5.37 5.67 -8.71
N PHE A 6 -5.91 4.75 -9.50
CA PHE A 6 -5.32 3.43 -9.66
C PHE A 6 -4.31 3.45 -10.80
N ASN A 7 -3.38 2.50 -10.78
CA ASN A 7 -2.64 2.06 -11.95
C ASN A 7 -3.12 0.67 -12.38
N GLU A 8 -2.76 0.24 -13.59
CA GLU A 8 -3.14 -1.07 -14.15
C GLU A 8 -2.92 -2.25 -13.19
N ILE A 9 -1.80 -2.27 -12.46
CA ILE A 9 -1.49 -3.33 -11.49
C ILE A 9 -2.43 -3.25 -10.29
N SER A 10 -2.52 -2.09 -9.65
CA SER A 10 -3.36 -1.93 -8.45
C SER A 10 -4.86 -2.10 -8.75
N ALA A 11 -5.30 -1.74 -9.96
CA ALA A 11 -6.67 -1.97 -10.41
C ALA A 11 -6.93 -3.46 -10.60
N ALA A 12 -6.00 -4.20 -11.21
CA ALA A 12 -6.09 -5.64 -11.36
C ALA A 12 -6.12 -6.34 -9.99
N GLU A 13 -5.23 -5.97 -9.07
CA GLU A 13 -5.20 -6.51 -7.69
C GLU A 13 -6.51 -6.25 -6.94
N MET A 14 -7.10 -5.06 -7.09
CA MET A 14 -8.40 -4.74 -6.50
C MET A 14 -9.55 -5.52 -7.14
N SER A 15 -9.52 -5.73 -8.46
CA SER A 15 -10.57 -6.47 -9.19
C SER A 15 -10.58 -7.98 -8.93
N GLN A 16 -9.49 -8.53 -8.40
CA GLN A 16 -9.41 -9.93 -8.01
C GLN A 16 -10.08 -10.22 -6.66
N LEU A 17 -10.47 -9.17 -5.93
CA LEU A 17 -11.17 -9.30 -4.66
C LEU A 17 -12.65 -9.60 -4.90
N ASP A 18 -13.28 -10.27 -3.94
CA ASP A 18 -14.74 -10.40 -3.92
C ASP A 18 -15.40 -9.01 -3.91
N THR A 19 -16.50 -8.84 -4.67
CA THR A 19 -17.15 -7.53 -4.86
C THR A 19 -17.48 -6.83 -3.55
N LEU A 20 -17.97 -7.55 -2.55
CA LEU A 20 -18.28 -6.97 -1.23
C LEU A 20 -17.02 -6.44 -0.53
N LEU A 21 -15.93 -7.20 -0.58
CA LEU A 21 -14.65 -6.79 0.01
C LEU A 21 -14.06 -5.58 -0.72
N GLN A 22 -14.17 -5.53 -2.06
CA GLN A 22 -13.76 -4.37 -2.84
C GLN A 22 -14.54 -3.11 -2.40
N LEU A 23 -15.86 -3.19 -2.30
CA LEU A 23 -16.71 -2.08 -1.85
C LEU A 23 -16.36 -1.64 -0.43
N ASP A 24 -16.19 -2.60 0.48
CA ASP A 24 -15.79 -2.33 1.86
C ASP A 24 -14.44 -1.58 1.90
N LEU A 25 -13.41 -2.10 1.23
CA LEU A 25 -12.09 -1.48 1.20
C LEU A 25 -12.13 -0.08 0.60
N LEU A 26 -12.85 0.13 -0.49
CA LEU A 26 -13.00 1.45 -1.12
C LEU A 26 -13.77 2.42 -0.21
N SER A 27 -14.78 1.94 0.49
CA SER A 27 -15.60 2.76 1.39
C SER A 27 -14.83 3.18 2.66
N GLU A 28 -13.95 2.32 3.16
CA GLU A 28 -13.08 2.59 4.30
C GLU A 28 -11.85 3.42 3.92
N PHE A 29 -11.38 3.31 2.67
CA PHE A 29 -10.24 4.05 2.16
C PHE A 29 -10.62 5.51 1.82
N LYS A 30 -10.93 6.29 2.86
CA LYS A 30 -11.14 7.73 2.77
C LYS A 30 -9.94 8.45 3.35
N VAL A 31 -8.98 8.79 2.50
CA VAL A 31 -7.78 9.51 2.92
C VAL A 31 -8.06 11.01 2.97
N SER A 32 -7.82 11.62 4.14
CA SER A 32 -7.77 13.06 4.34
C SER A 32 -6.33 13.54 4.64
N PRO A 33 -6.03 14.84 4.45
CA PRO A 33 -4.73 15.39 4.84
C PRO A 33 -4.38 15.17 6.32
N ASP A 34 -5.37 15.19 7.22
CA ASP A 34 -5.19 14.97 8.65
C ASP A 34 -4.74 13.53 8.98
N ASP A 35 -5.30 12.54 8.28
CA ASP A 35 -4.92 11.12 8.44
C ASP A 35 -3.44 10.87 8.10
N LEU A 36 -2.88 11.69 7.20
CA LEU A 36 -1.50 11.57 6.75
C LEU A 36 -0.51 12.34 7.62
N GLN A 37 -0.97 13.38 8.34
CA GLN A 37 -0.14 14.18 9.23
C GLN A 37 0.13 13.48 10.57
N LYS A 38 -0.82 12.67 11.05
CA LYS A 38 -0.68 11.88 12.29
C LYS A 38 -1.10 10.43 12.05
N PRO A 39 -0.29 9.63 11.33
CA PRO A 39 -0.57 8.21 11.19
C PRO A 39 -0.59 7.55 12.57
N ASP A 40 -1.70 6.86 12.87
CA ASP A 40 -1.90 6.11 14.12
C ASP A 40 -1.03 4.84 14.20
N GLY A 41 -0.38 4.45 13.10
CA GLY A 41 0.44 3.25 12.97
C GLY A 41 -0.38 1.96 12.79
N GLU A 42 -1.65 1.98 13.22
CA GLU A 42 -2.57 0.85 13.13
C GLU A 42 -3.28 0.81 11.77
N ARG A 43 -4.02 1.88 11.42
CA ARG A 43 -4.68 2.01 10.12
C ARG A 43 -3.75 2.62 9.09
N PHE A 44 -3.15 3.76 9.42
CA PHE A 44 -2.23 4.46 8.54
C PHE A 44 -0.80 4.29 9.00
N GLY A 45 0.08 3.91 8.08
CA GLY A 45 1.52 3.82 8.29
C GLY A 45 2.28 4.66 7.28
N LEU A 46 3.51 5.04 7.64
CA LEU A 46 4.45 5.69 6.74
C LEU A 46 5.74 4.87 6.69
N ILE A 47 6.07 4.39 5.50
CA ILE A 47 7.29 3.64 5.21
C ILE A 47 8.22 4.58 4.44
N SER A 48 9.43 4.77 4.95
CA SER A 48 10.42 5.63 4.30
C SER A 48 11.67 4.85 3.91
N ARG A 49 12.17 5.08 2.70
CA ARG A 49 13.46 4.53 2.25
C ARG A 49 14.16 5.50 1.32
N SER A 50 15.41 5.86 1.63
CA SER A 50 16.24 6.71 0.77
C SER A 50 15.54 8.00 0.33
N GLY A 51 14.79 8.64 1.23
CA GLY A 51 14.02 9.86 0.93
C GLY A 51 12.66 9.63 0.26
N LYS A 52 12.35 8.43 -0.23
CA LYS A 52 11.02 8.08 -0.73
C LYS A 52 10.07 7.83 0.44
N LYS A 53 8.88 8.45 0.40
CA LYS A 53 7.79 8.23 1.34
C LYS A 53 6.71 7.38 0.68
N LEU A 54 6.29 6.33 1.37
CA LEU A 54 5.21 5.45 0.93
C LEU A 54 4.21 5.32 2.08
N HIS A 55 2.96 5.71 1.83
CA HIS A 55 1.91 5.53 2.81
C HIS A 55 1.33 4.11 2.70
N ARG A 56 0.88 3.58 3.83
CA ARG A 56 0.16 2.33 3.92
C ARG A 56 -1.18 2.56 4.61
N PHE A 57 -2.24 1.99 4.07
CA PHE A 57 -3.50 1.81 4.77
C PHE A 57 -3.79 0.33 5.02
N ARG A 58 -4.25 -0.02 6.22
CA ARG A 58 -4.66 -1.37 6.62
C ARG A 58 -6.16 -1.44 6.85
N ALA A 59 -6.83 -2.36 6.15
CA ALA A 59 -8.23 -2.71 6.41
C ALA A 59 -8.49 -4.15 5.96
N LYS A 60 -9.36 -4.87 6.69
CA LYS A 60 -9.85 -6.22 6.33
C LYS A 60 -8.74 -7.25 5.98
N GLY A 61 -7.55 -7.12 6.56
CA GLY A 61 -6.42 -7.99 6.24
C GLY A 61 -5.64 -7.63 4.98
N TYR A 62 -5.98 -6.53 4.30
CA TYR A 62 -5.28 -5.97 3.17
C TYR A 62 -4.39 -4.80 3.56
N ARG A 63 -3.39 -4.51 2.71
CA ARG A 63 -2.53 -3.34 2.75
C ARG A 63 -2.65 -2.62 1.42
N ILE A 64 -3.04 -1.36 1.46
CA ILE A 64 -3.04 -0.46 0.30
C ILE A 64 -1.80 0.43 0.43
N TYR A 65 -0.90 0.35 -0.54
CA TYR A 65 0.31 1.17 -0.58
C TYR A 65 0.13 2.29 -1.61
N PHE A 66 0.34 3.54 -1.20
CA PHE A 66 0.04 4.70 -2.02
C PHE A 66 0.98 5.87 -1.74
N GLU A 67 1.04 6.80 -2.69
CA GLU A 67 1.72 8.09 -2.56
C GLU A 67 0.71 9.24 -2.75
N VAL A 68 0.96 10.38 -2.12
CA VAL A 68 0.22 11.61 -2.39
C VAL A 68 0.87 12.28 -3.60
N VAL A 69 0.06 12.61 -4.60
CA VAL A 69 0.43 13.33 -5.81
C VAL A 69 -0.43 14.59 -5.93
N ASP A 70 -0.07 15.52 -6.81
CA ASP A 70 -0.81 16.79 -6.97
C ASP A 70 -2.30 16.58 -7.29
N SER A 71 -2.64 15.51 -8.00
CA SER A 71 -4.01 15.17 -8.37
C SER A 71 -4.77 14.31 -7.34
N GLY A 72 -4.15 13.91 -6.23
CA GLY A 72 -4.80 13.07 -5.21
C GLY A 72 -3.88 12.02 -4.59
N VAL A 73 -4.35 10.79 -4.48
CA VAL A 73 -3.55 9.65 -4.01
C VAL A 73 -3.43 8.60 -5.10
N ARG A 74 -2.20 8.22 -5.42
CA ARG A 74 -1.91 7.15 -6.38
C ARG A 74 -1.66 5.85 -5.64
N ILE A 75 -2.49 4.85 -5.86
CA ILE A 75 -2.29 3.51 -5.32
C ILE A 75 -1.26 2.79 -6.19
N HIS A 76 -0.26 2.18 -5.56
CA HIS A 76 0.76 1.36 -6.23
C HIS A 76 0.44 -0.13 -6.16
N ARG A 77 -0.10 -0.57 -5.02
CA ARG A 77 -0.33 -1.99 -4.71
C ARG A 77 -1.47 -2.18 -3.70
N VAL A 78 -2.22 -3.27 -3.85
CA VAL A 78 -3.26 -3.76 -2.95
C VAL A 78 -2.94 -5.22 -2.61
N LEU A 79 -2.41 -5.47 -1.41
CA LEU A 79 -1.86 -6.78 -1.04
C LEU A 79 -2.54 -7.37 0.18
N HIS A 80 -2.90 -8.65 0.11
CA HIS A 80 -3.32 -9.39 1.30
C HIS A 80 -2.14 -9.65 2.24
N LYS A 81 -2.38 -9.60 3.56
CA LYS A 81 -1.34 -9.76 4.59
C LYS A 81 -0.53 -11.04 4.45
N ASN A 82 -1.20 -12.16 4.13
CA ASN A 82 -0.53 -13.46 4.04
C ASN A 82 0.35 -13.53 2.80
N SER A 83 -0.13 -12.98 1.66
CA SER A 83 0.65 -12.91 0.42
C SER A 83 1.88 -12.03 0.58
N LEU A 84 1.75 -10.90 1.30
CA LEU A 84 2.88 -10.05 1.64
C LEU A 84 3.90 -10.76 2.54
N SER A 85 3.45 -11.41 3.61
CA SER A 85 4.32 -12.17 4.52
C SER A 85 5.07 -13.28 3.79
N ASP A 86 4.36 -14.02 2.94
CA ASP A 86 4.92 -15.09 2.11
C ASP A 86 5.95 -14.53 1.11
N PHE A 87 5.64 -13.43 0.43
CA PHE A 87 6.58 -12.72 -0.44
C PHE A 87 7.85 -12.31 0.31
N LEU A 88 7.72 -11.71 1.50
CA LEU A 88 8.87 -11.28 2.30
C LEU A 88 9.73 -12.45 2.75
N PHE A 89 9.11 -13.54 3.18
CA PHE A 89 9.79 -14.77 3.60
C PHE A 89 10.63 -15.36 2.47
N ARG A 90 10.03 -15.57 1.28
CA ARG A 90 10.74 -16.12 0.11
C ARG A 90 11.89 -15.23 -0.36
N ASN A 91 11.77 -13.93 -0.12
CA ASN A 91 12.76 -12.93 -0.50
C ASN A 91 13.80 -12.64 0.60
N GLY A 92 13.96 -13.54 1.58
CA GLY A 92 15.02 -13.49 2.59
C GLY A 92 14.88 -12.36 3.62
N SER A 93 13.69 -11.75 3.73
CA SER A 93 13.42 -10.74 4.76
C SER A 93 13.11 -11.45 6.08
N LYS A 94 13.87 -11.15 7.14
CA LYS A 94 13.56 -11.64 8.49
C LYS A 94 12.27 -10.96 8.96
N ILE A 95 11.27 -11.74 9.36
CA ILE A 95 9.95 -11.24 9.81
C ILE A 95 9.96 -10.83 11.30
N ALA A 96 11.16 -10.63 11.88
CA ALA A 96 11.30 -10.22 13.27
C ALA A 96 11.29 -8.68 13.34
N GLY A 97 10.22 -8.12 13.92
CA GLY A 97 10.06 -6.68 14.13
C GLY A 97 8.77 -6.12 13.53
N PRO A 98 8.54 -4.81 13.66
CA PRO A 98 7.39 -4.13 13.06
C PRO A 98 7.39 -4.26 11.53
N GLU A 99 6.22 -4.54 10.94
CA GLU A 99 6.04 -4.75 9.50
C GLU A 99 6.65 -3.59 8.67
N ASP A 100 6.40 -2.33 9.07
CA ASP A 100 6.94 -1.15 8.38
C ASP A 100 8.47 -1.09 8.35
N GLU A 101 9.12 -1.52 9.44
CA GLU A 101 10.57 -1.53 9.53
C GLU A 101 11.15 -2.58 8.57
N ILE A 102 10.54 -3.77 8.51
CA ILE A 102 10.93 -4.83 7.59
C ILE A 102 10.78 -4.36 6.13
N LEU A 103 9.64 -3.74 5.81
CA LEU A 103 9.35 -3.22 4.48
C LEU A 103 10.31 -2.11 4.07
N SER A 104 10.68 -1.21 4.99
CA SER A 104 11.65 -0.13 4.72
C SER A 104 13.02 -0.67 4.29
N LYS A 105 13.43 -1.84 4.80
CA LYS A 105 14.73 -2.47 4.52
C LYS A 105 14.69 -3.44 3.33
N SER A 106 13.51 -3.89 2.91
CA SER A 106 13.37 -4.93 1.88
C SER A 106 13.57 -4.39 0.46
N LYS A 107 14.69 -4.78 -0.19
CA LYS A 107 14.95 -4.42 -1.59
C LYS A 107 13.86 -4.88 -2.54
N ASN A 108 13.37 -6.10 -2.35
CA ASN A 108 12.36 -6.72 -3.21
C ASN A 108 10.99 -6.06 -3.06
N PHE A 109 10.60 -5.67 -1.84
CA PHE A 109 9.36 -4.92 -1.63
C PHE A 109 9.36 -3.60 -2.40
N TRP A 110 10.45 -2.82 -2.31
CA TRP A 110 10.51 -1.54 -3.03
C TRP A 110 10.56 -1.71 -4.54
N LYS A 111 11.20 -2.76 -5.06
CA LYS A 111 11.14 -3.08 -6.49
C LYS A 111 9.68 -3.30 -6.92
N LEU A 112 8.91 -4.03 -6.11
CA LEU A 112 7.49 -4.26 -6.32
C LEU A 112 6.70 -2.93 -6.28
N ILE A 113 6.99 -2.01 -5.35
CA ILE A 113 6.36 -0.68 -5.36
C ILE A 113 6.73 0.14 -6.60
N GLU A 114 7.99 0.11 -7.02
CA GLU A 114 8.49 0.84 -8.19
C GLU A 114 7.86 0.34 -9.51
N GLU A 115 7.55 -0.94 -9.62
CA GLU A 115 6.75 -1.47 -10.73
C GLU A 115 5.36 -0.82 -10.78
N GLY A 116 4.72 -0.61 -9.62
CA GLY A 116 3.44 0.11 -9.53
C GLY A 116 3.55 1.60 -9.85
N GLN A 117 4.66 2.24 -9.49
CA GLN A 117 4.94 3.63 -9.86
C GLN A 117 5.11 3.83 -11.37
N ARG A 118 5.63 2.82 -12.08
CA ARG A 118 5.84 2.84 -13.53
C ARG A 118 4.63 2.40 -14.35
N ALA A 119 3.68 1.73 -13.72
CA ALA A 119 2.45 1.27 -14.38
C ALA A 119 1.57 2.46 -14.78
N ARG A 120 0.81 2.29 -15.87
CA ARG A 120 -0.05 3.35 -16.40
C ARG A 120 -1.19 3.63 -15.43
N PRO A 121 -1.46 4.90 -15.08
CA PRO A 121 -2.67 5.27 -14.34
C PRO A 121 -3.94 4.93 -15.14
N VAL A 122 -4.97 4.43 -14.47
CA VAL A 122 -6.28 4.06 -15.05
C VAL A 122 -7.44 4.58 -14.21
#